data_AF-A0A6A6XX53-F1
#
_entry.id   AF-A0A6A6XX53-F1
#
_cell.length_a   1.000
_cell.length_b   1.000
_cell.length_c   1.000
_cell.angle_alpha   90.00
_cell.angle_beta   90.00
_cell.angle_gamma   90.00
#
_symmetry.space_group_name_H-M   'P 1'
#
loop_
_entity.id
_entity.type
_entity.pdbx_description
1 polymer ?
#
loop_
_entity_poly.entity_id
_entity_poly.type
_entity_poly.pdbx_seq_one_letter_code
_entity_poly.pdbx_strand_id
1 'polypeptide(L)'
;MAGLLTAFLLSRDPHTQYSEKIFESGKSVSLDIASISIPDGPQTPTDRIDIPMREFAGEYYKNLKAMYDFIAIRYHLQTFFFEFAKVLSKGAGASGGIDSSYFIHASNHHQMPPPRPSARSTAAFLVDVFYLPACYTWFSFCCFFLPPRMTSAGVCDTVDEYLKRSRLSEHFITYFLLQHYPVSNGIKAVQDKPVRGIPYELSATGSAVKSQSNGVKISWRYTDGTKSGVSREAIFDRVILAVSPDIVGRLFEPLKDAMAQIPTSLVESVIYNDRTTISTVNAKKGHLKSSAQFIYLRTSIEDTHRTESIQVQQSGAIVTTCHFSPIKPTLIIRSSRFTRVLQTPESRQLVNAIFKETHDYPKLTNEKRKSKWRNGDGNGCVISAMRVADAFGVGVPWRNHDSHVCK
;
A
#
# COMPACT_ATOMS: atom_id res chain seq x y z
N MET A 1 9.34 -0.38 6.28
CA MET A 1 9.26 1.09 6.44
C MET A 1 9.12 1.51 7.90
N ALA A 2 8.05 1.13 8.61
CA ALA A 2 7.79 1.62 9.98
C ALA A 2 9.00 1.48 10.91
N GLY A 3 9.58 0.27 11.02
CA GLY A 3 10.75 0.03 11.88
C GLY A 3 11.99 0.83 11.47
N LEU A 4 12.21 1.00 10.16
CA LEU A 4 13.34 1.79 9.65
C LEU A 4 13.19 3.27 10.01
N LEU A 5 11.99 3.84 9.86
CA LEU A 5 11.73 5.23 10.22
C LEU A 5 11.80 5.45 11.73
N THR A 6 11.33 4.48 12.52
CA THR A 6 11.46 4.53 13.98
C THR A 6 12.93 4.54 14.37
N ALA A 7 13.73 3.60 13.85
CA ALA A 7 15.17 3.56 14.13
C ALA A 7 15.86 4.86 13.72
N PHE A 8 15.50 5.43 12.56
CA PHE A 8 16.01 6.72 12.10
C PHE A 8 15.67 7.87 13.05
N LEU A 9 14.44 7.93 13.57
CA LEU A 9 14.06 8.94 14.56
C LEU A 9 14.87 8.77 15.85
N LEU A 10 14.92 7.54 16.40
CA LEU A 10 15.65 7.24 17.64
C LEU A 10 17.16 7.53 17.53
N SER A 11 17.78 7.18 16.39
CA SER A 11 19.21 7.43 16.11
C SER A 11 19.60 8.92 16.10
N ARG A 12 18.61 9.80 15.96
CA ARG A 12 18.76 11.26 15.88
C ARG A 12 18.19 11.98 17.10
N ASP A 13 17.95 11.23 18.18
CA ASP A 13 17.64 11.82 19.48
C ASP A 13 18.77 12.80 19.88
N PRO A 14 18.47 14.10 20.12
CA PRO A 14 19.47 15.07 20.56
C PRO A 14 20.19 14.67 21.84
N HIS A 15 19.56 13.85 22.67
CA HIS A 15 20.11 13.37 23.93
C HIS A 15 20.90 12.07 23.79
N THR A 16 20.95 11.44 22.60
CA THR A 16 21.66 10.19 22.33
C THR A 16 21.35 9.08 23.33
N GLN A 17 20.11 8.99 23.81
CA GLN A 17 19.73 8.07 24.90
C GLN A 17 19.58 6.62 24.43
N TYR A 18 19.55 6.38 23.12
CA TYR A 18 19.24 5.08 22.54
C TYR A 18 20.40 4.59 21.68
N SER A 19 20.67 3.28 21.79
CA SER A 19 21.56 2.54 20.89
C SER A 19 20.74 1.47 20.18
N GLU A 20 20.28 1.78 18.98
CA GLU A 20 19.38 0.94 18.21
C GLU A 20 20.09 -0.10 17.34
N LYS A 21 19.38 -1.21 17.08
CA LYS A 21 19.81 -2.25 16.15
C LYS A 21 18.60 -2.82 15.40
N ILE A 22 18.70 -2.93 14.09
CA ILE A 22 17.63 -3.47 13.22
C ILE A 22 17.91 -4.94 12.90
N PHE A 23 16.86 -5.77 12.95
CA PHE A 23 16.88 -7.15 12.46
C PHE A 23 15.93 -7.29 11.28
N GLU A 24 16.45 -7.75 10.14
CA GLU A 24 15.72 -7.89 8.88
C GLU A 24 15.86 -9.32 8.35
N SER A 25 14.73 -9.96 8.02
CA SER A 25 14.71 -11.33 7.51
C SER A 25 15.14 -11.42 6.04
N GLY A 26 15.00 -10.31 5.30
CA GLY A 26 15.44 -10.19 3.92
C GLY A 26 16.97 -10.10 3.75
N LYS A 27 17.43 -10.35 2.52
CA LYS A 27 18.84 -10.17 2.11
C LYS A 27 19.23 -8.70 1.86
N SER A 28 18.25 -7.81 1.93
CA SER A 28 18.41 -6.36 1.84
C SER A 28 17.36 -5.71 2.74
N VAL A 29 17.58 -4.44 3.09
CA VAL A 29 16.70 -3.72 4.02
C VAL A 29 15.33 -3.49 3.39
N SER A 30 14.27 -3.93 4.09
CA SER A 30 12.84 -3.68 3.87
C SER A 30 12.31 -3.73 2.42
N LEU A 31 12.19 -2.61 1.73
CA LEU A 31 11.33 -2.43 0.55
C LEU A 31 12.06 -2.57 -0.79
N ASP A 32 13.38 -2.42 -0.83
CA ASP A 32 14.18 -2.53 -2.04
C ASP A 32 14.24 -3.96 -2.55
N ILE A 33 14.01 -4.92 -1.65
CA ILE A 33 13.90 -6.34 -2.01
C ILE A 33 12.79 -6.57 -3.04
N ALA A 34 11.79 -5.70 -3.08
CA ALA A 34 10.70 -5.76 -4.04
C ALA A 34 10.87 -4.72 -5.16
N SER A 35 12.07 -4.23 -5.44
CA SER A 35 12.35 -3.35 -6.57
C SER A 35 13.35 -4.01 -7.52
N ILE A 36 13.26 -3.73 -8.81
CA ILE A 36 14.21 -4.21 -9.81
C ILE A 36 14.65 -3.08 -10.73
N SER A 37 15.92 -3.07 -11.12
CA SER A 37 16.43 -2.18 -12.17
C SER A 37 16.44 -2.92 -13.49
N ILE A 38 15.70 -2.43 -14.48
CA ILE A 38 15.69 -2.95 -15.84
C ILE A 38 16.55 -2.02 -16.72
N PRO A 39 17.57 -2.54 -17.42
CA PRO A 39 18.34 -1.73 -18.35
C PRO A 39 17.46 -1.32 -19.53
N ASP A 40 17.34 -0.02 -19.78
CA ASP A 40 16.63 0.51 -20.95
C ASP A 40 17.62 0.74 -22.11
N GLY A 41 18.29 -0.32 -22.57
CA GLY A 41 19.32 -0.23 -23.63
C GLY A 41 20.69 0.31 -23.19
N PRO A 42 21.68 0.38 -24.11
CA PRO A 42 23.10 0.56 -23.78
C PRO A 42 23.49 1.97 -23.29
N GLN A 43 22.65 2.98 -23.49
CA GLN A 43 22.86 4.36 -22.99
C GLN A 43 21.63 4.91 -22.23
N THR A 44 20.64 4.04 -21.95
CA THR A 44 19.41 4.25 -21.17
C THR A 44 19.66 4.51 -19.67
N PRO A 45 19.14 5.51 -18.92
CA PRO A 45 19.15 5.35 -17.45
C PRO A 45 18.33 4.11 -17.08
N THR A 46 18.83 3.33 -16.12
CA THR A 46 18.13 2.11 -15.65
C THR A 46 16.77 2.47 -15.06
N ASP A 47 15.70 1.91 -15.62
CA ASP A 47 14.35 2.06 -15.10
C ASP A 47 14.20 1.21 -13.83
N ARG A 48 13.97 1.85 -12.68
CA ARG A 48 13.80 1.15 -11.39
C ARG A 48 12.32 1.00 -11.11
N ILE A 49 11.85 -0.24 -11.14
CA ILE A 49 10.45 -0.62 -10.99
C ILE A 49 10.22 -1.14 -9.58
N ASP A 50 9.33 -0.49 -8.84
CA ASP A 50 8.87 -0.95 -7.53
C ASP A 50 7.74 -1.99 -7.68
N ILE A 51 7.79 -3.04 -6.84
CA ILE A 51 6.83 -4.14 -6.80
C ILE A 51 6.19 -4.19 -5.40
N PRO A 52 4.85 -4.09 -5.30
CA PRO A 52 3.97 -3.49 -6.31
C PRO A 52 4.30 -1.99 -6.46
N MET A 53 3.71 -1.34 -7.45
CA MET A 53 3.81 0.11 -7.65
C MET A 53 3.57 0.88 -6.34
N ARG A 54 4.44 1.84 -6.02
CA ARG A 54 4.40 2.58 -4.74
C ARG A 54 4.19 4.06 -5.01
N GLU A 55 2.93 4.45 -4.92
CA GLU A 55 2.48 5.82 -5.18
C GLU A 55 1.69 6.33 -3.99
N PHE A 56 1.77 7.63 -3.77
CA PHE A 56 1.09 8.34 -2.69
C PHE A 56 0.41 9.59 -3.24
N ALA A 57 -0.82 9.85 -2.82
CA ALA A 57 -1.47 11.13 -2.97
C ALA A 57 -0.85 12.18 -2.03
N GLY A 58 -0.12 13.19 -2.52
CA GLY A 58 0.58 14.18 -1.69
C GLY A 58 -0.33 14.89 -0.68
N GLU A 59 -1.53 15.28 -1.11
CA GLU A 59 -2.52 15.97 -0.27
C GLU A 59 -3.16 15.08 0.81
N TYR A 60 -3.25 13.79 0.56
CA TYR A 60 -3.78 12.82 1.52
C TYR A 60 -2.70 12.31 2.48
N TYR A 61 -1.48 12.10 1.98
CA TYR A 61 -0.33 11.61 2.73
C TYR A 61 0.61 12.75 3.15
N LYS A 62 0.07 13.78 3.81
CA LYS A 62 0.84 14.99 4.18
C LYS A 62 2.09 14.69 5.01
N ASN A 63 2.01 13.78 5.97
CA ASN A 63 3.16 13.39 6.79
C ASN A 63 4.21 12.58 5.99
N LEU A 64 3.78 11.73 5.06
CA LEU A 64 4.70 11.03 4.16
C LEU A 64 5.40 12.02 3.22
N LYS A 65 4.66 12.98 2.67
CA LYS A 65 5.23 14.05 1.84
C LYS A 65 6.22 14.91 2.62
N ALA A 66 5.84 15.40 3.80
CA ALA A 66 6.72 16.19 4.66
C ALA A 66 7.98 15.41 5.07
N MET A 67 7.83 14.11 5.35
CA MET A 67 8.98 13.24 5.57
C MET A 67 9.87 13.17 4.34
N TYR A 68 9.33 12.92 3.14
CA TYR A 68 10.10 12.91 1.89
C TYR A 68 10.82 14.23 1.64
N ASP A 69 10.17 15.36 1.88
CA ASP A 69 10.76 16.69 1.77
C ASP A 69 11.93 16.83 2.77
N PHE A 70 11.74 16.42 4.03
CA PHE A 70 12.76 16.46 5.08
C PHE A 70 13.99 15.59 4.76
N ILE A 71 13.79 14.35 4.30
CA ILE A 71 14.88 13.48 3.85
C ILE A 71 15.32 13.77 2.41
N ALA A 72 14.85 14.85 1.79
CA ALA A 72 15.20 15.29 0.44
C ALA A 72 15.07 14.19 -0.63
N ILE A 73 13.97 13.43 -0.58
CA ILE A 73 13.60 12.45 -1.60
C ILE A 73 12.89 13.16 -2.74
N ARG A 74 13.36 12.92 -3.96
CA ARG A 74 12.70 13.45 -5.16
C ARG A 74 11.48 12.60 -5.50
N TYR A 75 10.38 13.25 -5.79
CA TYR A 75 9.16 12.68 -6.35
C TYR A 75 8.69 13.58 -7.49
N HIS A 76 7.94 13.03 -8.43
CA HIS A 76 7.41 13.79 -9.56
C HIS A 76 5.92 13.52 -9.69
N LEU A 77 5.22 14.49 -10.26
CA LEU A 77 3.84 14.28 -10.66
C LEU A 77 3.83 13.33 -11.86
N GLN A 78 3.19 12.17 -11.70
CA GLN A 78 2.90 11.27 -12.81
C GLN A 78 1.40 11.21 -12.99
N THR A 79 1.01 11.28 -14.24
CA THR A 79 -0.37 11.07 -14.65
C THR A 79 -0.56 9.61 -15.06
N PHE A 80 -1.71 9.08 -14.68
CA PHE A 80 -2.19 7.74 -14.99
C PHE A 80 -3.52 7.78 -15.71
N PHE A 81 -3.70 6.84 -16.64
CA PHE A 81 -5.00 6.37 -17.07
C PHE A 81 -5.31 5.05 -16.35
N PHE A 82 -6.44 5.00 -15.65
CA PHE A 82 -6.97 3.76 -15.10
C PHE A 82 -8.02 3.21 -16.05
N GLU A 83 -7.72 2.12 -16.75
CA GLU A 83 -8.67 1.41 -17.58
C GLU A 83 -9.32 0.29 -16.76
N PHE A 84 -10.65 0.34 -16.63
CA PHE A 84 -11.43 -0.66 -15.94
C PHE A 84 -12.11 -1.57 -16.96
N ALA A 85 -11.87 -2.87 -16.82
CA ALA A 85 -12.42 -3.88 -17.71
C ALA A 85 -13.05 -5.03 -16.94
N LYS A 86 -14.13 -5.58 -17.50
CA LYS A 86 -14.75 -6.81 -17.01
C LYS A 86 -14.35 -7.96 -17.92
N VAL A 87 -13.86 -9.03 -17.31
CA VAL A 87 -13.52 -10.28 -18.01
C VAL A 87 -14.76 -11.17 -18.01
N LEU A 88 -15.24 -11.52 -19.20
CA LEU A 88 -16.30 -12.50 -19.41
C LEU A 88 -15.69 -13.69 -20.17
N SER A 89 -15.86 -14.91 -19.66
CA SER A 89 -15.55 -16.10 -20.43
C SER A 89 -16.50 -16.20 -21.61
N LYS A 90 -15.93 -16.47 -22.80
CA LYS A 90 -16.72 -17.05 -23.88
C LYS A 90 -16.82 -18.54 -23.60
N GLY A 91 -18.01 -19.11 -23.82
CA GLY A 91 -18.24 -20.55 -23.80
C GLY A 91 -17.17 -21.31 -24.60
N ALA A 92 -16.86 -22.52 -24.12
CA ALA A 92 -15.79 -23.39 -24.58
C ALA A 92 -15.61 -23.38 -26.11
N GLY A 93 -14.48 -22.83 -26.59
CA GLY A 93 -14.09 -22.90 -28.00
C GLY A 93 -13.28 -21.73 -28.56
N ALA A 94 -13.23 -20.58 -27.88
CA ALA A 94 -12.45 -19.43 -28.34
C ALA A 94 -11.38 -19.03 -27.31
N SER A 95 -10.11 -19.17 -27.70
CA SER A 95 -8.96 -18.68 -26.93
C SER A 95 -8.99 -17.15 -26.85
N GLY A 96 -9.42 -16.64 -25.70
CA GLY A 96 -9.39 -15.21 -25.36
C GLY A 96 -10.73 -14.71 -24.85
N GLY A 97 -10.87 -14.57 -23.53
CA GLY A 97 -12.00 -13.85 -22.93
C GLY A 97 -12.07 -12.44 -23.51
N ILE A 98 -13.29 -11.97 -23.85
CA ILE A 98 -13.45 -10.59 -24.33
C ILE A 98 -13.31 -9.69 -23.11
N ASP A 99 -12.22 -8.92 -23.08
CA ASP A 99 -12.09 -7.79 -22.17
C ASP A 99 -13.04 -6.68 -22.60
N SER A 100 -14.11 -6.48 -21.83
CA SER A 100 -15.04 -5.37 -22.02
C SER A 100 -14.59 -4.19 -21.16
N SER A 101 -13.77 -3.32 -21.75
CA SER A 101 -13.38 -2.04 -21.16
C SER A 101 -14.61 -1.15 -21.04
N TYR A 102 -15.01 -0.80 -19.81
CA TYR A 102 -16.24 -0.05 -19.56
C TYR A 102 -15.98 1.39 -19.10
N PHE A 103 -14.79 1.67 -18.58
CA PHE A 103 -14.43 3.00 -18.09
C PHE A 103 -12.92 3.28 -18.15
N ILE A 104 -12.55 4.52 -18.48
CA ILE A 104 -11.17 5.02 -18.40
C ILE A 104 -11.16 6.30 -17.58
N HIS A 105 -10.43 6.30 -16.47
CA HIS A 105 -10.23 7.47 -15.62
C HIS A 105 -8.88 8.12 -15.90
N ALA A 106 -8.88 9.42 -16.20
CA ALA A 106 -7.67 10.23 -16.24
C ALA A 106 -7.41 10.80 -14.84
N SER A 107 -6.40 10.29 -14.15
CA SER A 107 -5.98 10.81 -12.84
C SER A 107 -5.69 12.32 -12.89
N ASN A 108 -5.87 13.02 -11.76
CA ASN A 108 -5.64 14.46 -11.64
C ASN A 108 -6.43 15.31 -12.68
N HIS A 109 -7.44 14.73 -13.32
CA HIS A 109 -8.21 15.35 -14.40
C HIS A 109 -7.33 15.91 -15.53
N HIS A 110 -6.15 15.33 -15.76
CA HIS A 110 -5.20 15.83 -16.76
C HIS A 110 -5.73 15.74 -18.20
N GLN A 111 -6.81 14.99 -18.41
CA GLN A 111 -7.56 14.97 -19.65
C GLN A 111 -9.06 14.99 -19.35
N MET A 112 -9.72 16.07 -19.77
CA MET A 112 -11.17 16.26 -19.68
C MET A 112 -11.71 16.70 -21.05
N PRO A 113 -12.76 16.04 -21.61
CA PRO A 113 -13.44 14.85 -21.07
C PRO A 113 -12.54 13.60 -21.10
N PRO A 114 -12.79 12.60 -20.23
CA PRO A 114 -12.02 11.36 -20.21
C PRO A 114 -12.09 10.66 -21.58
N PRO A 115 -11.04 9.95 -22.02
CA PRO A 115 -11.07 9.28 -23.32
C PRO A 115 -12.17 8.21 -23.38
N ARG A 116 -12.91 8.16 -24.50
CA ARG A 116 -14.00 7.19 -24.68
C ARG A 116 -13.46 5.76 -24.87
N PRO A 117 -13.91 4.77 -24.06
CA PRO A 117 -13.60 3.36 -24.32
C PRO A 117 -14.22 2.90 -25.65
N SER A 118 -13.47 2.14 -26.45
CA SER A 118 -13.93 1.66 -27.77
C SER A 118 -15.17 0.76 -27.72
N ALA A 119 -15.41 0.09 -26.59
CA ALA A 119 -16.52 -0.83 -26.39
C ALA A 119 -17.84 -0.18 -25.95
N ARG A 120 -17.89 1.15 -25.75
CA ARG A 120 -19.05 1.84 -25.17
C ARG A 120 -19.73 2.80 -26.15
N SER A 121 -21.07 2.81 -26.18
CA SER A 121 -21.84 3.68 -27.08
C SER A 121 -21.66 5.18 -26.76
N THR A 122 -21.74 6.03 -27.79
CA THR A 122 -21.54 7.49 -27.66
C THR A 122 -22.51 8.13 -26.67
N ALA A 123 -23.78 7.70 -26.67
CA ALA A 123 -24.78 8.19 -25.74
C ALA A 123 -24.43 7.86 -24.28
N ALA A 124 -24.00 6.63 -24.00
CA ALA A 124 -23.62 6.21 -22.65
C ALA A 124 -22.35 6.92 -22.15
N PHE A 125 -21.44 7.29 -23.06
CA PHE A 125 -20.27 8.10 -22.73
C PHE A 125 -20.63 9.56 -22.41
N LEU A 126 -21.54 10.17 -23.17
CA LEU A 126 -22.02 11.53 -22.89
C LEU A 126 -22.72 11.63 -21.53
N VAL A 127 -23.50 10.60 -21.15
CA VAL A 127 -24.10 10.53 -19.80
C VAL A 127 -23.03 10.59 -18.71
N ASP A 128 -21.93 9.82 -18.84
CA ASP A 128 -20.83 9.86 -17.86
C ASP A 128 -20.13 11.23 -17.82
N VAL A 129 -19.94 11.87 -18.98
CA VAL A 129 -19.30 13.19 -19.07
C VAL A 129 -20.08 14.26 -18.30
N PHE A 130 -21.40 14.17 -18.21
CA PHE A 130 -22.21 15.07 -17.38
C PHE A 130 -22.40 14.60 -15.95
N TYR A 131 -22.51 13.29 -15.75
CA TYR A 131 -22.69 12.66 -14.45
C TYR A 131 -21.49 12.88 -13.54
N LEU A 132 -20.26 12.76 -14.05
CA LEU A 132 -19.05 12.86 -13.23
C LEU A 132 -18.80 14.27 -12.66
N PRO A 133 -18.85 15.35 -13.46
CA PRO A 133 -18.77 16.70 -12.90
C PRO A 133 -19.86 16.98 -11.89
N ALA A 134 -21.09 16.50 -12.11
CA ALA A 134 -22.19 16.67 -11.15
C ALA A 134 -21.88 15.96 -9.82
N CYS A 135 -21.40 14.71 -9.86
CA CYS A 135 -21.00 13.98 -8.66
C CYS A 135 -19.78 14.60 -7.96
N TYR A 136 -18.77 15.06 -8.71
CA TYR A 136 -17.60 15.73 -8.13
C TYR A 136 -17.93 17.09 -7.51
N THR A 137 -18.82 17.86 -8.14
CA THR A 137 -19.31 19.13 -7.61
C THR A 137 -20.12 18.91 -6.34
N TRP A 138 -20.99 17.90 -6.33
CA TRP A 138 -21.76 17.52 -5.16
C TRP A 138 -20.88 16.99 -4.02
N PHE A 139 -19.90 16.14 -4.34
CA PHE A 139 -18.93 15.66 -3.35
C PHE A 139 -18.14 16.82 -2.75
N SER A 140 -17.63 17.73 -3.59
CA SER A 140 -16.92 18.92 -3.13
C SER A 140 -17.79 19.78 -2.22
N PHE A 141 -19.05 20.02 -2.59
CA PHE A 141 -20.02 20.71 -1.75
C PHE A 141 -20.19 20.01 -0.39
N CYS A 142 -20.36 18.68 -0.38
CA CYS A 142 -20.44 17.93 0.86
C CYS A 142 -19.18 18.06 1.72
N CYS A 143 -17.98 18.00 1.12
CA CYS A 143 -16.72 18.21 1.85
C CYS A 143 -16.64 19.56 2.57
N PHE A 144 -17.23 20.62 2.02
CA PHE A 144 -17.23 21.94 2.67
C PHE A 144 -18.36 22.13 3.70
N PHE A 145 -19.53 21.52 3.48
CA PHE A 145 -20.75 21.86 4.25
C PHE A 145 -21.28 20.72 5.14
N LEU A 146 -20.78 19.50 4.98
CA LEU A 146 -21.11 18.36 5.81
C LEU A 146 -19.84 17.89 6.50
N PRO A 147 -19.46 18.42 7.67
CA PRO A 147 -18.28 17.92 8.39
C PRO A 147 -18.50 16.46 8.82
N PRO A 148 -17.43 15.62 8.88
CA PRO A 148 -17.52 14.27 9.40
C PRO A 148 -17.96 14.28 10.87
N ARG A 149 -18.94 13.45 11.25
CA ARG A 149 -19.43 13.41 12.64
C ARG A 149 -18.35 12.84 13.55
N MET A 150 -18.21 13.41 14.73
CA MET A 150 -17.46 12.81 15.83
C MET A 150 -18.46 12.33 16.88
N THR A 151 -18.34 11.06 17.26
CA THR A 151 -19.01 10.55 18.45
C THR A 151 -18.25 10.98 19.70
N SER A 152 -18.94 11.08 20.83
CA SER A 152 -18.38 11.40 22.15
C SER A 152 -17.29 10.43 22.64
N ALA A 153 -17.11 9.28 21.97
CA ALA A 153 -16.03 8.32 22.19
C ALA A 153 -14.79 8.54 21.30
N GLY A 154 -14.73 9.65 20.55
CA GLY A 154 -13.62 9.97 19.64
C GLY A 154 -13.62 9.16 18.33
N VAL A 155 -14.74 8.52 17.97
CA VAL A 155 -14.88 7.81 16.69
C VAL A 155 -15.47 8.75 15.66
N CYS A 156 -14.71 9.00 14.58
CA CYS A 156 -15.12 9.82 13.43
C CYS A 156 -15.92 8.98 12.42
N ASP A 157 -16.86 9.60 11.69
CA ASP A 157 -17.58 9.00 10.55
C ASP A 157 -16.59 8.30 9.62
N THR A 158 -16.97 7.12 9.13
CA THR A 158 -16.17 6.45 8.09
C THR A 158 -16.39 7.11 6.74
N VAL A 159 -15.44 6.95 5.81
CA VAL A 159 -15.60 7.44 4.44
C VAL A 159 -16.89 6.90 3.82
N ASP A 160 -17.26 5.63 4.03
CA ASP A 160 -18.54 5.08 3.52
C ASP A 160 -19.79 5.71 4.18
N GLU A 161 -19.79 5.87 5.51
CA GLU A 161 -20.89 6.55 6.22
C GLU A 161 -21.02 8.02 5.81
N TYR A 162 -19.86 8.67 5.58
CA TYR A 162 -19.76 10.02 5.06
C TYR A 162 -20.29 10.12 3.63
N LEU A 163 -19.86 9.22 2.74
CA LEU A 163 -20.27 9.17 1.34
C LEU A 163 -21.77 8.82 1.17
N LYS A 164 -22.29 7.96 2.05
CA LYS A 164 -23.74 7.64 2.14
C LYS A 164 -24.54 8.82 2.69
N ARG A 165 -24.01 9.52 3.71
CA ARG A 165 -24.64 10.72 4.27
C ARG A 165 -24.61 11.88 3.27
N SER A 166 -23.52 12.01 2.51
CA SER A 166 -23.43 12.91 1.38
C SER A 166 -24.24 12.40 0.18
N ARG A 167 -24.96 11.27 0.28
CA ARG A 167 -25.82 10.69 -0.78
C ARG A 167 -25.14 10.61 -2.14
N LEU A 168 -23.84 10.31 -2.15
CA LEU A 168 -23.13 10.06 -3.40
C LEU A 168 -23.58 8.73 -3.98
N SER A 169 -23.70 8.71 -5.30
CA SER A 169 -24.11 7.50 -6.00
C SER A 169 -23.07 6.40 -5.81
N GLU A 170 -23.52 5.18 -5.54
CA GLU A 170 -22.67 4.00 -5.37
C GLU A 170 -21.79 3.75 -6.62
N HIS A 171 -22.29 4.13 -7.80
CA HIS A 171 -21.54 4.08 -9.05
C HIS A 171 -20.36 5.07 -9.05
N PHE A 172 -20.57 6.32 -8.60
CA PHE A 172 -19.49 7.31 -8.49
C PHE A 172 -18.37 6.87 -7.54
N ILE A 173 -18.76 6.37 -6.37
CA ILE A 173 -17.85 5.94 -5.31
C ILE A 173 -17.00 4.74 -5.76
N THR A 174 -17.62 3.79 -6.47
CA THR A 174 -16.98 2.53 -6.86
C THR A 174 -15.96 2.70 -7.98
N TYR A 175 -16.17 3.67 -8.89
CA TYR A 175 -15.44 3.70 -10.16
C TYR A 175 -14.59 4.95 -10.39
N PHE A 176 -14.77 6.04 -9.63
CA PHE A 176 -14.26 7.35 -10.06
C PHE A 176 -13.43 8.14 -9.04
N LEU A 177 -13.37 7.76 -7.77
CA LEU A 177 -12.69 8.51 -6.73
C LEU A 177 -11.23 8.04 -6.59
N LEU A 178 -10.20 8.83 -6.96
CA LEU A 178 -8.80 8.81 -6.43
C LEU A 178 -7.81 9.69 -7.25
N GLN A 179 -6.78 10.24 -6.60
CA GLN A 179 -5.60 10.93 -7.20
C GLN A 179 -4.29 10.32 -6.65
N HIS A 180 -3.20 10.30 -7.43
CA HIS A 180 -1.94 9.59 -7.08
C HIS A 180 -0.66 10.35 -7.55
N TYR A 181 0.47 10.15 -6.85
CA TYR A 181 1.83 10.62 -7.21
C TYR A 181 2.86 9.49 -6.97
N PRO A 182 3.77 9.18 -7.89
CA PRO A 182 4.85 8.23 -7.66
C PRO A 182 6.11 8.85 -7.06
N VAL A 183 6.94 7.99 -6.47
CA VAL A 183 8.28 8.35 -5.99
C VAL A 183 9.29 8.25 -7.14
N SER A 184 10.16 9.25 -7.32
CA SER A 184 11.20 9.18 -8.36
C SER A 184 12.32 8.26 -7.93
N ASN A 185 12.84 7.42 -8.84
CA ASN A 185 13.92 6.45 -8.61
C ASN A 185 13.55 5.28 -7.67
N GLY A 186 12.26 4.98 -7.53
CA GLY A 186 11.75 3.91 -6.67
C GLY A 186 11.99 4.15 -5.18
N ILE A 187 11.57 3.19 -4.36
CA ILE A 187 11.58 3.37 -2.91
C ILE A 187 12.97 3.26 -2.28
N LYS A 188 13.98 2.80 -3.02
CA LYS A 188 15.35 2.61 -2.51
C LYS A 188 15.92 3.88 -1.87
N ALA A 189 15.76 5.02 -2.52
CA ALA A 189 16.27 6.29 -2.00
C ALA A 189 15.66 6.62 -0.62
N VAL A 190 14.39 6.27 -0.42
CA VAL A 190 13.66 6.44 0.85
C VAL A 190 14.23 5.55 1.95
N GLN A 191 14.99 4.51 1.62
CA GLN A 191 15.55 3.57 2.58
C GLN A 191 17.04 3.78 2.84
N ASP A 192 17.80 4.06 1.79
CA ASP A 192 19.25 4.26 1.87
C ASP A 192 19.58 5.46 2.77
N LYS A 193 18.74 6.52 2.76
CA LYS A 193 18.96 7.68 3.61
C LYS A 193 18.68 7.39 5.09
N PRO A 194 17.52 6.82 5.48
CA PRO A 194 17.26 6.57 6.90
C PRO A 194 18.12 5.47 7.53
N VAL A 195 18.61 4.49 6.75
CA VAL A 195 19.44 3.41 7.31
C VAL A 195 20.89 3.82 7.58
N ARG A 196 21.33 4.94 6.99
CA ARG A 196 22.74 5.35 7.05
C ARG A 196 23.16 5.64 8.50
N GLY A 197 24.14 4.88 8.99
CA GLY A 197 24.67 5.03 10.34
C GLY A 197 23.96 4.15 11.39
N ILE A 198 22.93 3.39 11.01
CA ILE A 198 22.20 2.51 11.93
C ILE A 198 22.74 1.07 11.79
N PRO A 199 23.14 0.41 12.89
CA PRO A 199 23.52 -1.01 12.86
C PRO A 199 22.33 -1.91 12.46
N TYR A 200 22.53 -2.82 11.52
CA TYR A 200 21.51 -3.79 11.13
C TYR A 200 22.08 -5.19 10.84
N GLU A 201 21.26 -6.21 11.07
CA GLU A 201 21.52 -7.59 10.66
C GLU A 201 20.52 -8.04 9.59
N LEU A 202 21.06 -8.48 8.45
CA LEU A 202 20.28 -9.05 7.34
C LEU A 202 20.17 -10.57 7.48
N SER A 203 19.19 -11.14 6.77
CA SER A 203 18.88 -12.56 6.83
C SER A 203 18.63 -13.07 8.25
N ALA A 204 18.27 -12.17 9.18
CA ALA A 204 18.06 -12.44 10.59
C ALA A 204 16.54 -12.51 10.87
N THR A 205 16.02 -13.73 10.93
CA THR A 205 14.59 -13.96 11.17
C THR A 205 14.33 -14.15 12.66
N GLY A 206 13.57 -13.23 13.25
CA GLY A 206 13.10 -13.35 14.63
C GLY A 206 12.38 -14.68 14.84
N SER A 207 12.64 -15.32 15.99
CA SER A 207 12.00 -16.57 16.38
C SER A 207 11.17 -16.44 17.66
N ALA A 208 11.58 -15.57 18.59
CA ALA A 208 10.83 -15.30 19.82
C ALA A 208 11.22 -13.96 20.44
N VAL A 209 10.29 -13.36 21.17
CA VAL A 209 10.48 -12.18 22.04
C VAL A 209 9.86 -12.48 23.39
N LYS A 210 10.65 -12.36 24.46
CA LYS A 210 10.24 -12.69 25.83
C LYS A 210 10.66 -11.58 26.79
N SER A 211 9.70 -11.09 27.58
CA SER A 211 10.00 -10.21 28.71
C SER A 211 10.74 -10.97 29.80
N GLN A 212 11.79 -10.38 30.35
CA GLN A 212 12.60 -10.89 31.45
C GLN A 212 12.78 -9.80 32.52
N SER A 213 13.28 -10.16 33.70
CA SER A 213 13.48 -9.21 34.81
C SER A 213 14.48 -8.09 34.49
N ASN A 214 15.42 -8.34 33.57
CA ASN A 214 16.48 -7.42 33.18
C ASN A 214 16.31 -6.84 31.76
N GLY A 215 15.10 -6.91 31.19
CA GLY A 215 14.79 -6.37 29.86
C GLY A 215 13.97 -7.32 29.01
N VAL A 216 14.13 -7.22 27.70
CA VAL A 216 13.42 -8.03 26.71
C VAL A 216 14.43 -8.84 25.90
N LYS A 217 14.32 -10.16 26.01
CA LYS A 217 15.13 -11.10 25.26
C LYS A 217 14.53 -11.32 23.88
N ILE A 218 15.37 -11.21 22.86
CA ILE A 218 15.04 -11.60 21.50
C ILE A 218 15.85 -12.84 21.12
N SER A 219 15.23 -13.73 20.36
CA SER A 219 15.89 -14.86 19.71
C SER A 219 15.68 -14.75 18.20
N TRP A 220 16.70 -15.03 17.40
CA TRP A 220 16.62 -15.01 15.93
C TRP A 220 17.49 -16.10 15.32
N ARG A 221 17.22 -16.43 14.05
CA ARG A 221 17.96 -17.41 13.27
C ARG A 221 18.38 -16.80 11.94
N TYR A 222 19.59 -17.11 11.48
CA TYR A 222 19.99 -16.71 10.13
C TYR A 222 19.38 -17.65 9.09
N THR A 223 18.87 -17.10 8.00
CA THR A 223 18.23 -17.85 6.91
C THR A 223 19.12 -18.04 5.70
N ASP A 224 20.28 -17.38 5.66
CA ASP A 224 21.21 -17.41 4.53
C ASP A 224 22.68 -17.34 5.00
N GLY A 225 23.58 -17.76 4.13
CA GLY A 225 25.04 -17.73 4.32
C GLY A 225 25.58 -18.81 5.26
N THR A 226 26.86 -18.66 5.63
CA THR A 226 27.61 -19.63 6.46
C THR A 226 27.06 -19.79 7.88
N LYS A 227 26.16 -18.88 8.31
CA LYS A 227 25.51 -18.91 9.62
C LYS A 227 24.07 -19.43 9.53
N SER A 228 23.62 -19.90 8.37
CA SER A 228 22.25 -20.39 8.19
C SER A 228 21.89 -21.48 9.20
N GLY A 229 20.71 -21.37 9.80
CA GLY A 229 20.23 -22.26 10.86
C GLY A 229 20.78 -21.96 12.27
N VAL A 230 21.82 -21.13 12.40
CA VAL A 230 22.37 -20.75 13.70
C VAL A 230 21.38 -19.85 14.44
N SER A 231 20.97 -20.29 15.63
CA SER A 231 20.16 -19.49 16.55
C SER A 231 21.05 -18.56 17.37
N ARG A 232 20.62 -17.31 17.52
CA ARG A 232 21.25 -16.30 18.37
C ARG A 232 20.23 -15.66 19.28
N GLU A 233 20.73 -15.08 20.37
CA GLU A 233 19.92 -14.41 21.37
C GLU A 233 20.64 -13.16 21.87
N ALA A 234 19.87 -12.16 22.28
CA ALA A 234 20.35 -10.93 22.88
C ALA A 234 19.25 -10.31 23.76
N ILE A 235 19.66 -9.50 24.72
CA ILE A 235 18.77 -8.79 25.65
C ILE A 235 18.84 -7.30 25.33
N PHE A 236 17.69 -6.64 25.28
CA PHE A 236 17.53 -5.21 25.04
C PHE A 236 16.59 -4.61 26.07
N ASP A 237 16.73 -3.33 26.40
CA ASP A 237 15.80 -2.67 27.33
C ASP A 237 14.38 -2.58 26.76
N ARG A 238 14.28 -2.39 25.44
CA ARG A 238 13.02 -2.25 24.71
C ARG A 238 13.12 -2.92 23.34
N VAL A 239 12.00 -3.44 22.86
CA VAL A 239 11.88 -4.08 21.54
C VAL A 239 10.69 -3.51 20.79
N ILE A 240 10.90 -3.11 19.55
CA ILE A 240 9.86 -2.59 18.66
C ILE A 240 9.58 -3.62 17.57
N LEU A 241 8.36 -4.16 17.54
CA LEU A 241 7.93 -5.11 16.53
C LEU A 241 7.34 -4.39 15.32
N ALA A 242 8.16 -4.17 14.30
CA ALA A 242 7.76 -3.53 13.04
C ALA A 242 7.46 -4.55 11.92
N VAL A 243 6.72 -5.60 12.27
CA VAL A 243 6.36 -6.73 11.40
C VAL A 243 4.85 -6.88 11.29
N SER A 244 4.34 -7.70 10.36
CA SER A 244 2.90 -7.89 10.22
C SER A 244 2.29 -8.63 11.43
N PRO A 245 0.98 -8.47 11.70
CA PRO A 245 0.31 -9.06 12.86
C PRO A 245 0.55 -10.56 13.02
N ASP A 246 0.48 -11.33 11.94
CA ASP A 246 0.75 -12.77 11.92
C ASP A 246 2.18 -13.13 12.37
N ILE A 247 3.14 -12.22 12.18
CA ILE A 247 4.51 -12.37 12.71
C ILE A 247 4.54 -11.98 14.18
N VAL A 248 3.91 -10.85 14.56
CA VAL A 248 3.84 -10.41 15.96
C VAL A 248 3.28 -11.52 16.85
N GLY A 249 2.17 -12.14 16.46
CA GLY A 249 1.55 -13.23 17.22
C GLY A 249 2.39 -14.50 17.31
N ARG A 250 3.35 -14.70 16.40
CA ARG A 250 4.33 -15.80 16.47
C ARG A 250 5.55 -15.47 17.32
N LEU A 251 5.97 -14.21 17.32
CA LEU A 251 7.15 -13.76 18.06
C LEU A 251 6.84 -13.50 19.53
N PHE A 252 5.67 -12.93 19.82
CA PHE A 252 5.31 -12.42 21.14
C PHE A 252 4.01 -13.06 21.61
N GLU A 253 4.15 -14.15 22.38
CA GLU A 253 3.05 -14.98 22.86
C GLU A 253 1.89 -14.18 23.49
N PRO A 254 2.11 -13.12 24.30
CA PRO A 254 1.01 -12.37 24.90
C PRO A 254 0.02 -11.73 23.90
N LEU A 255 0.44 -11.49 22.65
CA LEU A 255 -0.44 -10.93 21.61
C LEU A 255 -0.91 -11.96 20.59
N LYS A 256 -0.61 -13.25 20.77
CA LYS A 256 -0.92 -14.30 19.79
C LYS A 256 -2.40 -14.33 19.41
N ASP A 257 -3.29 -14.41 20.39
CA ASP A 257 -4.74 -14.53 20.16
C ASP A 257 -5.35 -13.25 19.59
N ALA A 258 -4.82 -12.09 19.98
CA ALA A 258 -5.24 -10.81 19.41
C ALA A 258 -4.78 -10.71 17.94
N MET A 259 -3.51 -11.00 17.66
CA MET A 259 -2.99 -10.92 16.29
C MET A 259 -3.63 -11.92 15.34
N ALA A 260 -4.06 -13.09 15.83
CA ALA A 260 -4.78 -14.09 15.04
C ALA A 260 -6.14 -13.59 14.51
N GLN A 261 -6.73 -12.58 15.15
CA GLN A 261 -8.00 -11.98 14.73
C GLN A 261 -7.82 -10.93 13.63
N ILE A 262 -6.59 -10.49 13.34
CA ILE A 262 -6.32 -9.51 12.29
C ILE A 262 -6.05 -10.27 10.99
N PRO A 263 -6.94 -10.16 9.98
CA PRO A 263 -6.80 -10.97 8.79
C PRO A 263 -5.62 -10.49 7.94
N THR A 264 -4.84 -11.46 7.46
CA THR A 264 -3.75 -11.24 6.52
C THR A 264 -3.95 -12.08 5.27
N SER A 265 -3.47 -11.58 4.13
CA SER A 265 -3.55 -12.26 2.85
C SER A 265 -2.21 -12.17 2.14
N LEU A 266 -1.77 -13.27 1.53
CA LEU A 266 -0.58 -13.29 0.71
C LEU A 266 -0.93 -12.79 -0.68
N VAL A 267 -0.27 -11.73 -1.12
CA VAL A 267 -0.43 -11.18 -2.45
C VAL A 267 0.84 -11.39 -3.26
N GLU A 268 0.67 -11.80 -4.50
CA GLU A 268 1.77 -11.97 -5.46
C GLU A 268 1.73 -10.87 -6.50
N SER A 269 2.92 -10.40 -6.87
CA SER A 269 3.13 -9.50 -8.00
C SER A 269 4.30 -9.98 -8.83
N VAL A 270 4.08 -10.03 -10.14
CA VAL A 270 4.99 -10.63 -11.13
C VAL A 270 5.39 -9.56 -12.13
N ILE A 271 6.69 -9.49 -12.41
CA ILE A 271 7.24 -8.74 -13.53
C ILE A 271 7.58 -9.71 -14.66
N TYR A 272 7.12 -9.38 -15.86
CA TYR A 272 7.42 -10.16 -17.06
C TYR A 272 7.53 -9.25 -18.28
N ASN A 273 8.12 -9.77 -19.34
CA ASN A 273 8.21 -9.08 -20.62
C ASN A 273 7.43 -9.87 -21.68
N ASP A 274 6.23 -9.39 -22.03
CA ASP A 274 5.40 -9.99 -23.05
C ASP A 274 5.02 -8.97 -24.12
N ARG A 275 5.73 -9.04 -25.26
CA ARG A 275 5.52 -8.16 -26.42
C ARG A 275 4.12 -8.25 -27.01
N THR A 276 3.41 -9.35 -26.83
CA THR A 276 2.04 -9.54 -27.37
C THR A 276 0.98 -8.80 -26.54
N THR A 277 1.17 -8.75 -25.22
CA THR A 277 0.37 -7.92 -24.33
C THR A 277 0.66 -6.43 -24.57
N ILE A 278 1.94 -6.08 -24.76
CA ILE A 278 2.38 -4.69 -25.06
C ILE A 278 1.82 -4.18 -26.39
N SER A 279 1.79 -4.99 -27.45
CA SER A 279 1.28 -4.57 -28.76
C SER A 279 -0.23 -4.28 -28.73
N THR A 280 -1.00 -5.05 -27.97
CA THR A 280 -2.43 -4.81 -27.75
C THR A 280 -2.66 -3.52 -26.96
N VAL A 281 -1.84 -3.27 -25.94
CA VAL A 281 -1.85 -2.03 -25.15
C VAL A 281 -1.43 -0.81 -26.00
N ASN A 282 -0.39 -0.94 -26.81
CA ASN A 282 0.10 0.14 -27.67
C ASN A 282 -0.83 0.45 -28.83
N ALA A 283 -1.52 -0.55 -29.40
CA ALA A 283 -2.58 -0.34 -30.38
C ALA A 283 -3.73 0.50 -29.80
N LYS A 284 -4.05 0.33 -28.50
CA LYS A 284 -5.00 1.19 -27.77
C LYS A 284 -4.44 2.59 -27.45
N LYS A 285 -3.12 2.73 -27.22
CA LYS A 285 -2.45 4.03 -27.04
C LYS A 285 -2.41 4.90 -28.29
N GLY A 286 -2.56 4.32 -29.49
CA GLY A 286 -2.45 5.02 -30.78
C GLY A 286 -3.35 6.26 -30.95
N HIS A 287 -4.32 6.48 -30.06
CA HIS A 287 -5.19 7.66 -30.04
C HIS A 287 -4.87 8.71 -28.96
N LEU A 288 -3.91 8.48 -28.04
CA LEU A 288 -3.60 9.40 -26.94
C LEU A 288 -2.16 9.94 -26.99
N LYS A 289 -2.02 11.24 -27.29
CA LYS A 289 -0.75 12.00 -27.24
C LYS A 289 -0.36 12.37 -25.79
N SER A 290 -0.33 11.40 -24.87
CA SER A 290 -0.08 11.67 -23.44
C SER A 290 1.09 10.85 -22.91
N SER A 291 1.94 11.47 -22.08
CA SER A 291 3.00 10.81 -21.30
C SER A 291 2.46 10.03 -20.09
N ALA A 292 1.14 9.92 -19.95
CA ALA A 292 0.51 9.19 -18.88
C ALA A 292 0.73 7.68 -18.99
N GLN A 293 0.94 7.03 -17.85
CA GLN A 293 1.05 5.58 -17.75
C GLN A 293 -0.34 4.94 -17.68
N PHE A 294 -0.48 3.72 -18.20
CA PHE A 294 -1.75 2.99 -18.12
C PHE A 294 -1.69 1.95 -17.00
N ILE A 295 -2.73 1.94 -16.18
CA ILE A 295 -3.01 0.92 -15.17
C ILE A 295 -4.33 0.27 -15.58
N TYR A 296 -4.29 -1.03 -15.87
CA TYR A 296 -5.46 -1.81 -16.22
C TYR A 296 -5.95 -2.56 -14.99
N LEU A 297 -7.22 -2.37 -14.65
CA LEU A 297 -7.90 -3.05 -13.56
C LEU A 297 -8.93 -3.98 -14.18
N ARG A 298 -8.62 -5.28 -14.16
CA ARG A 298 -9.45 -6.32 -14.75
C ARG A 298 -10.14 -7.09 -13.64
N THR A 299 -11.47 -7.14 -13.68
CA THR A 299 -12.28 -7.84 -12.69
C THR A 299 -13.01 -9.02 -13.33
N SER A 300 -12.85 -10.20 -12.72
CA SER A 300 -13.66 -11.39 -13.01
C SER A 300 -14.70 -11.59 -11.90
N ILE A 301 -15.90 -12.04 -12.31
CA ILE A 301 -17.04 -12.29 -11.43
C ILE A 301 -17.60 -13.72 -11.54
N GLU A 302 -16.94 -14.61 -12.29
CA GLU A 302 -17.52 -15.90 -12.70
C GLU A 302 -17.56 -16.92 -11.56
N ASP A 303 -16.56 -16.92 -10.68
CA ASP A 303 -16.49 -17.84 -9.53
C ASP A 303 -16.33 -17.07 -8.21
N THR A 304 -15.26 -16.28 -8.15
CA THR A 304 -14.93 -15.41 -7.03
C THR A 304 -14.62 -14.04 -7.58
N HIS A 305 -15.10 -12.99 -6.91
CA HIS A 305 -14.76 -11.62 -7.28
C HIS A 305 -13.25 -11.41 -7.14
N ARG A 306 -12.55 -11.41 -8.27
CA ARG A 306 -11.10 -11.26 -8.33
C ARG A 306 -10.78 -10.06 -9.22
N THR A 307 -9.86 -9.23 -8.75
CA THR A 307 -9.34 -8.11 -9.53
C THR A 307 -7.84 -8.29 -9.67
N GLU A 308 -7.36 -8.27 -10.91
CA GLU A 308 -5.94 -8.16 -11.22
C GLU A 308 -5.63 -6.74 -11.68
N SER A 309 -4.46 -6.24 -11.29
CA SER A 309 -3.95 -4.94 -11.76
C SER A 309 -2.74 -5.17 -12.64
N ILE A 310 -2.75 -4.61 -13.85
CA ILE A 310 -1.65 -4.69 -14.81
C ILE A 310 -1.13 -3.28 -15.05
N GLN A 311 0.16 -3.07 -14.88
CA GLN A 311 0.84 -1.82 -15.19
C GLN A 311 1.90 -2.06 -16.26
N VAL A 312 1.95 -1.17 -17.24
CA VAL A 312 2.98 -1.20 -18.29
C VAL A 312 3.98 -0.08 -18.03
N GLN A 313 5.23 -0.45 -17.77
CA GLN A 313 6.34 0.46 -17.52
C GLN A 313 6.87 1.06 -18.82
N GLN A 314 7.62 2.16 -18.72
CA GLN A 314 8.20 2.85 -19.89
C GLN A 314 9.21 1.94 -20.62
N SER A 315 9.98 1.17 -19.87
CA SER A 315 10.89 0.11 -20.38
C SER A 315 10.17 -1.04 -21.13
N GLY A 316 8.83 -1.06 -21.13
CA GLY A 316 8.02 -2.14 -21.70
C GLY A 316 7.83 -3.32 -20.76
N ALA A 317 8.42 -3.32 -19.57
CA ALA A 317 8.14 -4.33 -18.56
C ALA A 317 6.69 -4.25 -18.08
N ILE A 318 6.07 -5.40 -17.85
CA ILE A 318 4.71 -5.50 -17.34
C ILE A 318 4.77 -5.95 -15.88
N VAL A 319 4.08 -5.23 -15.01
CA VAL A 319 3.89 -5.60 -13.60
C VAL A 319 2.44 -5.99 -13.40
N THR A 320 2.18 -7.24 -13.01
CA THR A 320 0.84 -7.71 -12.69
C THR A 320 0.74 -8.15 -11.24
N THR A 321 -0.23 -7.60 -10.50
CA THR A 321 -0.52 -7.94 -9.11
C THR A 321 -1.87 -8.66 -9.00
N CYS A 322 -1.97 -9.65 -8.12
CA CYS A 322 -3.16 -10.49 -7.94
C CYS A 322 -3.61 -11.18 -9.24
N HIS A 323 -2.66 -11.59 -10.07
CA HIS A 323 -2.96 -12.14 -11.39
C HIS A 323 -3.91 -13.35 -11.30
N PHE A 324 -4.90 -13.38 -12.18
CA PHE A 324 -5.70 -14.58 -12.47
C PHE A 324 -5.55 -15.01 -13.91
N SER A 325 -5.12 -14.09 -14.78
CA SER A 325 -4.72 -14.40 -16.14
C SER A 325 -3.45 -15.25 -16.15
N PRO A 326 -3.34 -16.21 -17.09
CA PRO A 326 -2.15 -17.03 -17.23
C PRO A 326 -0.96 -16.18 -17.71
N ILE A 327 0.18 -16.31 -17.02
CA ILE A 327 1.45 -15.69 -17.41
C ILE A 327 2.42 -16.79 -17.84
N LYS A 328 3.04 -16.64 -19.02
CA LYS A 328 4.02 -17.61 -19.53
C LYS A 328 5.27 -17.59 -18.62
N PRO A 329 5.64 -18.72 -17.97
CA PRO A 329 6.75 -18.73 -17.02
C PRO A 329 8.09 -18.31 -17.61
N THR A 330 8.31 -18.59 -18.90
CA THR A 330 9.53 -18.23 -19.64
C THR A 330 9.71 -16.73 -19.84
N LEU A 331 8.67 -15.93 -19.64
CA LEU A 331 8.71 -14.47 -19.79
C LEU A 331 8.85 -13.75 -18.45
N ILE A 332 8.76 -14.49 -17.32
CA ILE A 332 8.85 -13.93 -15.98
C ILE A 332 10.29 -13.51 -15.70
N ILE A 333 10.46 -12.23 -15.40
CA ILE A 333 11.72 -11.65 -14.95
C ILE A 333 11.86 -11.87 -13.44
N ARG A 334 10.78 -11.61 -12.69
CA ARG A 334 10.78 -11.71 -11.23
C ARG A 334 9.36 -11.89 -10.68
N SER A 335 9.22 -12.65 -9.60
CA SER A 335 8.02 -12.65 -8.77
C SER A 335 8.38 -12.21 -7.35
N SER A 336 7.46 -11.49 -6.71
CA SER A 336 7.56 -11.12 -5.30
C SER A 336 6.22 -11.36 -4.62
N ARG A 337 6.27 -11.92 -3.41
CA ARG A 337 5.10 -12.13 -2.56
C ARG A 337 5.19 -11.24 -1.33
N PHE A 338 4.07 -10.69 -0.91
CA PHE A 338 3.99 -9.82 0.25
C PHE A 338 2.70 -10.04 1.01
N THR A 339 2.79 -9.97 2.34
CA THR A 339 1.62 -10.04 3.21
C THR A 339 0.89 -8.70 3.21
N ARG A 340 -0.39 -8.72 2.86
CA ARG A 340 -1.33 -7.61 3.04
C ARG A 340 -2.12 -7.84 4.31
N VAL A 341 -2.10 -6.85 5.20
CA VAL A 341 -2.99 -6.79 6.36
C VAL A 341 -4.31 -6.21 5.90
N LEU A 342 -5.40 -6.94 6.11
CA LEU A 342 -6.74 -6.47 5.75
C LEU A 342 -7.23 -5.51 6.83
N GLN A 343 -7.47 -4.27 6.45
CA GLN A 343 -7.88 -3.22 7.38
C GLN A 343 -9.39 -3.31 7.64
N THR A 344 -9.80 -4.13 8.60
CA THR A 344 -11.21 -4.22 9.02
C THR A 344 -11.51 -3.30 10.21
N PRO A 345 -12.77 -2.86 10.42
CA PRO A 345 -13.17 -2.15 11.63
C PRO A 345 -12.77 -2.87 12.91
N GLU A 346 -12.95 -4.18 12.94
CA GLU A 346 -12.64 -5.06 14.05
C GLU A 346 -11.14 -5.07 14.31
N SER A 347 -10.32 -5.16 13.25
CA SER A 347 -8.87 -5.05 13.34
C SER A 347 -8.44 -3.69 13.93
N ARG A 348 -9.10 -2.59 13.50
CA ARG A 348 -8.82 -1.24 14.02
C ARG A 348 -9.19 -1.12 15.50
N GLN A 349 -10.34 -1.64 15.89
CA GLN A 349 -10.79 -1.65 17.29
C GLN A 349 -9.83 -2.45 18.16
N LEU A 350 -9.43 -3.63 17.70
CA LEU A 350 -8.49 -4.50 18.41
C LEU A 350 -7.11 -3.84 18.58
N VAL A 351 -6.56 -3.26 17.51
CA VAL A 351 -5.30 -2.51 17.60
C VAL A 351 -5.44 -1.35 18.59
N ASN A 352 -6.52 -0.57 18.51
CA ASN A 352 -6.74 0.52 19.46
C ASN A 352 -6.90 0.03 20.91
N ALA A 353 -7.49 -1.15 21.13
CA ALA A 353 -7.63 -1.75 22.45
C ALA A 353 -6.28 -2.15 23.03
N ILE A 354 -5.37 -2.72 22.22
CA ILE A 354 -4.00 -3.08 22.65
C ILE A 354 -3.22 -1.86 23.15
N PHE A 355 -3.44 -0.69 22.55
CA PHE A 355 -2.74 0.56 22.90
C PHE A 355 -3.51 1.45 23.88
N LYS A 356 -4.71 1.07 24.32
CA LYS A 356 -5.43 1.75 25.41
C LYS A 356 -5.11 1.03 26.73
N GLU A 357 -4.83 1.78 27.79
CA GLU A 357 -4.53 1.26 29.14
C GLU A 357 -5.73 0.60 29.85
N THR A 358 -6.63 -0.05 29.13
CA THR A 358 -7.72 -0.85 29.71
C THR A 358 -7.37 -2.33 29.55
N HIS A 359 -7.03 -2.99 30.66
CA HIS A 359 -6.71 -4.42 30.72
C HIS A 359 -7.88 -5.37 30.41
N ASP A 360 -9.06 -4.84 30.11
CA ASP A 360 -10.19 -5.62 29.61
C ASP A 360 -10.14 -5.71 28.09
N TYR A 361 -9.51 -6.78 27.60
CA TYR A 361 -9.77 -7.22 26.23
C TYR A 361 -11.28 -7.48 26.11
N PRO A 362 -12.01 -6.81 25.21
CA PRO A 362 -13.38 -7.21 24.97
C PRO A 362 -13.33 -8.65 24.46
N LYS A 363 -13.81 -9.60 25.27
CA LYS A 363 -14.23 -10.91 24.79
C LYS A 363 -15.34 -10.61 23.79
N LEU A 364 -14.98 -10.45 22.51
CA LEU A 364 -15.94 -10.34 21.43
C LEU A 364 -16.65 -11.70 21.39
N THR A 365 -17.80 -11.75 22.05
CA THR A 365 -18.70 -12.89 22.02
C THR A 365 -19.05 -13.18 20.57
N ASN A 366 -19.15 -14.47 20.30
CA ASN A 366 -19.28 -15.12 18.99
C ASN A 366 -20.66 -14.87 18.36
N GLU A 367 -21.14 -13.62 18.36
CA GLU A 367 -22.39 -13.24 17.71
C GLU A 367 -22.11 -12.67 16.33
N LYS A 368 -22.48 -13.48 15.34
CA LYS A 368 -22.64 -13.13 13.93
C LYS A 368 -23.23 -11.72 13.76
N ARG A 369 -22.40 -10.70 13.62
CA ARG A 369 -22.77 -9.47 12.92
C ARG A 369 -22.08 -9.46 11.57
N LYS A 370 -22.88 -9.73 10.54
CA LYS A 370 -22.56 -9.52 9.13
C LYS A 370 -22.16 -8.05 8.95
N SER A 371 -20.88 -7.75 8.99
CA SER A 371 -20.32 -6.43 8.69
C SER A 371 -19.62 -6.51 7.35
N LYS A 372 -20.24 -5.87 6.34
CA LYS A 372 -19.73 -5.70 4.99
C LYS A 372 -18.43 -4.89 5.04
N TRP A 373 -17.37 -5.52 4.54
CA TRP A 373 -16.20 -5.00 3.83
C TRP A 373 -15.80 -3.52 4.04
N ARG A 374 -14.52 -3.26 4.38
CA ARG A 374 -13.90 -1.91 4.36
C ARG A 374 -12.45 -1.95 3.84
N ASN A 375 -12.00 -0.82 3.28
CA ASN A 375 -10.63 -0.52 2.85
C ASN A 375 -10.24 0.91 3.32
N GLY A 376 -8.95 1.13 3.61
CA GLY A 376 -8.28 2.43 3.41
C GLY A 376 -8.07 3.34 4.63
N ASP A 377 -6.92 3.19 5.30
CA ASP A 377 -6.12 4.29 5.88
C ASP A 377 -4.64 3.99 5.61
N GLY A 378 -4.09 4.59 4.55
CA GLY A 378 -2.78 4.25 3.99
C GLY A 378 -1.56 4.96 4.61
N ASN A 379 -1.71 5.68 5.72
CA ASN A 379 -0.60 6.42 6.37
C ASN A 379 0.12 5.59 7.46
N GLY A 380 -0.30 4.34 7.68
CA GLY A 380 0.01 3.57 8.88
C GLY A 380 1.49 3.55 9.26
N CYS A 381 2.40 3.27 8.32
CA CYS A 381 3.81 3.08 8.69
C CYS A 381 4.52 4.36 9.16
N VAL A 382 4.28 5.52 8.54
CA VAL A 382 4.94 6.77 8.92
C VAL A 382 4.37 7.27 10.25
N ILE A 383 3.04 7.28 10.38
CA ILE A 383 2.37 7.71 11.61
C ILE A 383 2.70 6.79 12.79
N SER A 384 2.73 5.47 12.58
CA SER A 384 3.17 4.54 13.62
C SER A 384 4.60 4.81 14.07
N ALA A 385 5.52 5.12 13.15
CA ALA A 385 6.89 5.47 13.52
C ALA A 385 6.96 6.75 14.35
N MET A 386 6.18 7.77 13.97
CA MET A 386 6.06 9.03 14.72
C MET A 386 5.52 8.81 16.15
N ARG A 387 4.48 7.98 16.29
CA ARG A 387 3.90 7.65 17.61
C ARG A 387 4.89 6.89 18.51
N VAL A 388 5.66 5.98 17.93
CA VAL A 388 6.71 5.27 18.69
C VAL A 388 7.81 6.24 19.12
N ALA A 389 8.25 7.15 18.24
CA ALA A 389 9.22 8.17 18.62
C ALA A 389 8.71 9.05 19.78
N ASP A 390 7.45 9.50 19.75
CA ASP A 390 6.84 10.26 20.85
C ASP A 390 6.84 9.48 22.17
N ALA A 391 6.53 8.18 22.14
CA ALA A 391 6.55 7.32 23.32
C ALA A 391 7.96 7.10 23.91
N PHE A 392 9.00 7.40 23.12
CA PHE A 392 10.40 7.42 23.52
C PHE A 392 10.88 8.86 23.80
N GLY A 393 9.99 9.86 23.82
CA GLY A 393 10.35 11.26 24.06
C GLY A 393 11.16 11.90 22.93
N VAL A 394 11.21 11.29 21.74
CA VAL A 394 11.99 11.77 20.60
C VAL A 394 11.11 12.62 19.68
N GLY A 395 11.55 13.85 19.42
CA GLY A 395 10.84 14.79 18.55
C GLY A 395 10.81 14.34 17.08
N VAL A 396 9.68 14.59 16.41
CA VAL A 396 9.52 14.28 14.97
C VAL A 396 9.73 15.55 14.14
N PRO A 397 10.77 15.62 13.29
CA PRO A 397 11.17 16.88 12.64
C PRO A 397 10.30 17.29 11.44
N TRP A 398 9.52 16.36 10.86
CA TRP A 398 8.57 16.65 9.77
C TRP A 398 7.11 16.70 10.24
N ARG A 399 6.89 16.84 11.55
CA ARG A 399 5.52 16.94 12.09
C ARG A 399 4.90 18.24 11.61
N ASN A 400 3.90 18.14 10.75
CA ASN A 400 3.07 19.28 10.40
C ASN A 400 2.13 19.59 11.57
N HIS A 401 2.30 20.77 12.18
CA HIS A 401 1.46 21.27 13.27
C HIS A 401 -0.02 21.43 12.87
N ASP A 402 -0.34 21.43 11.57
CA ASP A 402 -1.71 21.56 11.05
C ASP A 402 -2.49 20.23 10.94
N SER A 403 -1.88 19.10 11.30
CA SER A 403 -2.48 17.76 11.09
C SER A 403 -3.43 17.28 12.21
N HIS A 404 -3.68 18.10 13.23
CA HIS A 404 -4.65 17.79 14.29
C HIS A 404 -6.11 18.08 13.93
N VAL A 405 -6.38 18.59 12.73
CA VAL A 405 -7.75 18.84 12.28
C VAL A 405 -8.11 17.78 11.24
N CYS A 406 -8.90 16.78 11.65
CA CYS A 406 -9.81 16.14 10.71
C CYS A 406 -10.69 17.26 10.13
N LYS A 407 -10.35 17.76 8.95
CA LYS A 407 -11.29 18.49 8.10
C LYS A 407 -11.97 17.50 7.18
#